data_AF-A0A068U1M2-F1
#
_entry.id   AF-A0A068U1M2-F1
#
_cell.length_a   1.000
_cell.length_b   1.000
_cell.length_c   1.000
_cell.angle_alpha   90.00
_cell.angle_beta   90.00
_cell.angle_gamma   90.00
#
_symmetry.space_group_name_H-M   'P 1'
#
loop_
_entity.id
_entity.type
_entity.pdbx_description
1 polymer ?
#
loop_
_entity_poly.entity_id
_entity_poly.type
_entity_poly.pdbx_seq_one_letter_code
_entity_poly.pdbx_strand_id
1 'polypeptide(L)'
;MVRCRFISSFVLVSLLLLPTLASRSFPTKLDANPSPGYREAPVYRNGGQCQISAPRDSGEMGVCRPFLVHVAMTLDSVYFRGSVAAVNSILRHASCPENIFFHFVADPASSAAGSSPTPDEFATILRSIFPSLAFKVYPFNSSDRVKNLISSSIRQALDNPLNYARSYLAEIIDPCVSRVIYLDSDIIVVDDIQKLWSTALTGSRVIGAPQYCHANFTKYFTNQFWVRPDFSKTFRGKKPCYFNTGVMIMDLDKWRRGDFTGKIEKWMEIQRETRIYELGSLPPFLLVFGGEVHAIDDRWNQHGLGGDNVVNSCRSLHPGPVSLLHWSGKGKPWVRLDERRPCPVDHLWEPHDLYRQRGHNGRRARW
;
A
#
# COMPACT_ATOMS: atom_id res chain seq x y z
N MET A 1 47.83 34.44 -86.57
CA MET A 1 48.15 35.42 -85.52
C MET A 1 46.84 35.96 -84.95
N VAL A 2 46.27 35.35 -83.90
CA VAL A 2 45.29 35.98 -82.99
C VAL A 2 45.49 35.30 -81.62
N ARG A 3 45.78 36.10 -80.59
CA ARG A 3 46.18 35.68 -79.24
C ARG A 3 44.97 35.66 -78.30
N CYS A 4 44.81 34.57 -77.54
CA CYS A 4 44.00 34.51 -76.34
C CYS A 4 44.54 35.47 -75.26
N ARG A 5 43.65 36.22 -74.60
CA ARG A 5 43.89 36.87 -73.32
C ARG A 5 42.74 36.55 -72.36
N PHE A 6 43.09 35.90 -71.25
CA PHE A 6 42.25 35.72 -70.09
C PHE A 6 42.09 37.05 -69.34
N ILE A 7 40.87 37.40 -68.95
CA ILE A 7 40.59 38.43 -67.95
C ILE A 7 39.84 37.74 -66.80
N SER A 8 40.45 37.78 -65.63
CA SER A 8 39.89 37.30 -64.36
C SER A 8 39.22 38.48 -63.65
N SER A 9 37.92 38.37 -63.38
CA SER A 9 37.19 39.29 -62.49
C SER A 9 36.81 38.53 -61.23
N PHE A 10 37.43 38.89 -60.12
CA PHE A 10 37.05 38.47 -58.77
C PHE A 10 35.72 39.13 -58.39
N VAL A 11 34.69 38.33 -58.11
CA VAL A 11 33.48 38.76 -57.41
C VAL A 11 33.59 38.27 -55.97
N LEU A 12 33.67 39.23 -55.03
CA LEU A 12 33.63 38.98 -53.60
C LEU A 12 32.16 38.71 -53.20
N VAL A 13 31.80 37.47 -52.90
CA VAL A 13 30.49 37.13 -52.31
C VAL A 13 30.63 37.13 -50.80
N SER A 14 30.07 38.15 -50.16
CA SER A 14 29.90 38.20 -48.70
C SER A 14 28.82 37.20 -48.26
N LEU A 15 29.23 36.06 -47.71
CA LEU A 15 28.33 35.13 -47.02
C LEU A 15 27.97 35.68 -45.63
N LEU A 16 26.78 36.26 -45.50
CA LEU A 16 26.11 36.48 -44.22
C LEU A 16 25.62 35.12 -43.69
N LEU A 17 26.32 34.56 -42.69
CA LEU A 17 25.87 33.42 -41.91
C LEU A 17 24.78 33.87 -40.93
N LEU A 18 23.52 33.61 -41.26
CA LEU A 18 22.40 33.59 -40.31
C LEU A 18 22.43 32.26 -39.55
N PRO A 19 22.39 32.24 -38.20
CA PRO A 19 22.25 30.98 -37.46
C PRO A 19 20.78 30.55 -37.52
N THR A 20 20.47 29.57 -38.37
CA THR A 20 19.20 28.84 -38.28
C THR A 20 19.26 27.91 -37.07
N LEU A 21 18.57 28.26 -35.98
CA LEU A 21 18.26 27.35 -34.89
C LEU A 21 17.27 26.28 -35.39
N ALA A 22 17.81 25.18 -35.91
CA ALA A 22 17.06 23.95 -36.13
C ALA A 22 17.03 23.18 -34.80
N SER A 23 15.97 23.38 -34.03
CA SER A 23 15.68 22.60 -32.82
C SER A 23 15.31 21.16 -33.23
N ARG A 24 16.29 20.27 -33.30
CA ARG A 24 16.03 18.82 -33.28
C ARG A 24 15.55 18.45 -31.87
N SER A 25 14.26 18.25 -31.71
CA SER A 25 13.67 17.63 -30.53
C SER A 25 14.04 16.14 -30.51
N PHE A 26 15.15 15.84 -29.84
CA PHE A 26 15.44 14.48 -29.39
C PHE A 26 14.51 14.14 -28.23
N PRO A 27 13.94 12.93 -28.16
CA PRO A 27 13.24 12.49 -26.96
C PRO A 27 14.27 12.44 -25.82
N THR A 28 14.08 13.29 -24.83
CA THR A 28 14.82 13.26 -23.59
C THR A 28 14.59 11.90 -22.94
N LYS A 29 15.61 11.04 -22.99
CA LYS A 29 15.78 10.02 -21.95
C LYS A 29 15.86 10.80 -20.64
N LEU A 30 14.77 10.78 -19.89
CA LEU A 30 14.83 10.99 -18.45
C LEU A 30 15.72 9.88 -17.90
N ASP A 31 17.01 10.18 -17.72
CA ASP A 31 17.85 9.43 -16.82
C ASP A 31 17.28 9.63 -15.41
N ALA A 32 16.26 8.83 -15.09
CA ALA A 32 15.76 8.69 -13.75
C ALA A 32 16.86 8.01 -12.94
N ASN A 33 17.77 8.82 -12.38
CA ASN A 33 18.63 8.32 -11.32
C ASN A 33 17.71 7.72 -10.25
N PRO A 34 17.82 6.42 -9.93
CA PRO A 34 16.96 5.79 -8.94
C PRO A 34 17.06 6.58 -7.63
N SER A 35 15.90 6.76 -6.97
CA SER A 35 15.82 7.45 -5.68
C SER A 35 16.94 6.96 -4.74
N PRO A 36 17.61 7.87 -4.01
CA PRO A 36 18.76 7.53 -3.18
C PRO A 36 18.37 6.48 -2.13
N GLY A 37 18.62 5.21 -2.44
CA GLY A 37 18.40 4.09 -1.52
C GLY A 37 17.74 2.86 -2.13
N TYR A 38 17.09 2.90 -3.29
CA TYR A 38 16.39 1.74 -3.85
C TYR A 38 16.92 1.31 -5.23
N ARG A 39 16.85 0.01 -5.51
CA ARG A 39 17.06 -0.56 -6.85
C ARG A 39 15.75 -0.48 -7.62
N GLU A 40 15.85 -0.27 -8.93
CA GLU A 40 14.72 -0.44 -9.83
C GLU A 40 14.27 -1.91 -9.79
N ALA A 41 12.96 -2.12 -9.76
CA ALA A 41 12.34 -3.43 -9.78
C ALA A 41 12.43 -4.05 -11.18
N PRO A 42 12.42 -5.39 -11.30
CA PRO A 42 12.23 -6.05 -12.58
C PRO A 42 10.94 -5.59 -13.28
N VAL A 43 10.93 -5.63 -14.60
CA VAL A 43 9.70 -5.42 -15.38
C VAL A 43 8.86 -6.68 -15.30
N TYR A 44 7.68 -6.57 -14.70
CA TYR A 44 6.68 -7.64 -14.63
C TYR A 44 5.65 -7.44 -15.75
N ARG A 45 5.34 -8.51 -16.50
CA ARG A 45 4.42 -8.49 -17.65
C ARG A 45 3.28 -9.47 -17.44
N ASN A 46 2.13 -9.14 -18.01
CA ASN A 46 0.99 -10.04 -18.05
C ASN A 46 1.31 -11.38 -18.72
N GLY A 47 0.77 -12.47 -18.17
CA GLY A 47 0.67 -13.75 -18.86
C GLY A 47 -0.29 -13.69 -20.05
N GLY A 48 -0.21 -14.66 -20.96
CA GLY A 48 -1.00 -14.68 -22.20
C GLY A 48 -2.52 -14.77 -22.01
N GLN A 49 -2.97 -15.16 -20.81
CA GLN A 49 -4.37 -15.29 -20.41
C GLN A 49 -5.00 -14.00 -19.85
N CYS A 50 -4.20 -12.95 -19.66
CA CYS A 50 -4.67 -11.71 -19.05
C CYS A 50 -5.50 -10.88 -20.03
N GLN A 51 -6.57 -10.26 -19.53
CA GLN A 51 -7.30 -9.26 -20.31
C GLN A 51 -6.39 -8.05 -20.56
N ILE A 52 -6.19 -7.70 -21.83
CA ILE A 52 -5.40 -6.54 -22.26
C ILE A 52 -6.38 -5.45 -22.71
N SER A 53 -6.31 -4.27 -22.11
CA SER A 53 -6.99 -3.09 -22.67
C SER A 53 -6.31 -2.60 -23.94
N ALA A 54 -7.11 -2.19 -24.91
CA ALA A 54 -6.70 -1.44 -26.11
C ALA A 54 -5.89 -0.16 -25.74
N PRO A 55 -5.21 0.48 -26.73
CA PRO A 55 -4.33 1.63 -26.50
C PRO A 55 -5.04 2.76 -25.73
N ARG A 56 -4.24 3.61 -25.07
CA ARG A 56 -4.62 4.65 -24.09
C ARG A 56 -5.60 5.76 -24.56
N ASP A 57 -6.38 5.56 -25.63
CA ASP A 57 -7.21 6.59 -26.29
C ASP A 57 -8.73 6.49 -26.07
N SER A 58 -9.23 5.57 -25.24
CA SER A 58 -10.64 5.59 -24.82
C SER A 58 -10.79 6.40 -23.53
N GLY A 59 -11.56 7.49 -23.57
CA GLY A 59 -11.79 8.46 -22.47
C GLY A 59 -12.39 7.94 -21.15
N GLU A 60 -12.28 6.65 -20.84
CA GLU A 60 -12.43 6.14 -19.48
C GLU A 60 -11.15 6.46 -18.68
N MET A 61 -11.29 7.15 -17.55
CA MET A 61 -10.18 7.37 -16.61
C MET A 61 -9.50 6.03 -16.31
N GLY A 62 -8.18 5.91 -16.58
CA GLY A 62 -7.48 4.62 -16.57
C GLY A 62 -7.62 3.79 -15.27
N VAL A 63 -7.96 4.43 -14.15
CA VAL A 63 -8.25 3.80 -12.85
C VAL A 63 -9.64 3.14 -12.78
N CYS A 64 -10.60 3.50 -13.63
CA CYS A 64 -11.98 3.01 -13.56
C CYS A 64 -12.22 1.74 -14.38
N ARG A 65 -11.18 1.12 -14.94
CA ARG A 65 -11.32 -0.01 -15.84
C ARG A 65 -11.78 -1.26 -15.07
N PRO A 66 -12.83 -1.97 -15.52
CA PRO A 66 -13.50 -3.01 -14.73
C PRO A 66 -12.66 -4.28 -14.52
N PHE A 67 -11.63 -4.51 -15.34
CA PHE A 67 -10.75 -5.67 -15.23
C PHE A 67 -9.59 -5.48 -14.25
N LEU A 68 -9.43 -4.28 -13.68
CA LEU A 68 -8.33 -3.99 -12.77
C LEU A 68 -8.53 -4.65 -11.41
N VAL A 69 -7.42 -5.11 -10.83
CA VAL A 69 -7.33 -5.49 -9.42
C VAL A 69 -6.86 -4.27 -8.65
N HIS A 70 -7.71 -3.75 -7.77
CA HIS A 70 -7.39 -2.57 -6.97
C HIS A 70 -6.78 -2.96 -5.63
N VAL A 71 -5.57 -2.48 -5.36
CA VAL A 71 -4.86 -2.68 -4.10
C VAL A 71 -4.64 -1.34 -3.41
N ALA A 72 -5.06 -1.20 -2.16
CA ALA A 72 -4.90 0.02 -1.36
C ALA A 72 -3.87 -0.19 -0.24
N MET A 73 -2.95 0.75 -0.07
CA MET A 73 -1.91 0.72 0.96
C MET A 73 -1.62 2.13 1.48
N THR A 74 -1.09 2.24 2.70
CA THR A 74 -0.54 3.51 3.19
C THR A 74 0.95 3.64 2.86
N LEU A 75 1.42 4.88 2.72
CA LEU A 75 2.83 5.21 2.61
C LEU A 75 3.25 6.07 3.80
N ASP A 76 4.28 5.60 4.49
CA ASP A 76 4.88 6.23 5.67
C ASP A 76 6.39 6.03 5.57
N SER A 77 7.21 7.03 5.95
CA SER A 77 8.67 6.97 5.80
C SER A 77 9.32 5.82 6.59
N VAL A 78 8.79 5.47 7.76
CA VAL A 78 9.29 4.37 8.61
C VAL A 78 8.99 3.01 7.97
N TYR A 79 7.83 2.90 7.32
CA TYR A 79 7.35 1.64 6.73
C TYR A 79 7.58 1.54 5.22
N PHE A 80 8.11 2.57 4.56
CA PHE A 80 8.22 2.66 3.11
C PHE A 80 9.00 1.47 2.50
N ARG A 81 10.07 1.01 3.17
CA ARG A 81 10.83 -0.17 2.74
C ARG A 81 9.97 -1.43 2.73
N GLY A 82 9.09 -1.58 3.72
CA GLY A 82 8.07 -2.62 3.76
C GLY A 82 7.10 -2.50 2.59
N SER A 83 6.52 -1.32 2.36
CA SER A 83 5.58 -1.08 1.25
C SER A 83 6.21 -1.41 -0.11
N VAL A 84 7.48 -1.06 -0.33
CA VAL A 84 8.21 -1.42 -1.55
C VAL A 84 8.35 -2.94 -1.69
N ALA A 85 8.73 -3.65 -0.62
CA ALA A 85 8.82 -5.10 -0.65
C ALA A 85 7.46 -5.78 -0.89
N ALA A 86 6.39 -5.25 -0.28
CA ALA A 86 5.02 -5.71 -0.49
C ALA A 86 4.60 -5.57 -1.96
N VAL A 87 4.76 -4.37 -2.55
CA VAL A 87 4.48 -4.12 -3.98
C VAL A 87 5.28 -5.07 -4.87
N ASN A 88 6.59 -5.21 -4.61
CA ASN A 88 7.45 -6.10 -5.37
C ASN A 88 7.00 -7.57 -5.26
N SER A 89 6.57 -8.02 -4.08
CA SER A 89 6.06 -9.38 -3.88
C SER A 89 4.74 -9.64 -4.63
N ILE A 90 3.83 -8.65 -4.65
CA ILE A 90 2.56 -8.74 -5.37
C ILE A 90 2.82 -8.85 -6.87
N LEU A 91 3.64 -7.96 -7.44
CA LEU A 91 3.95 -7.97 -8.87
C LEU A 91 4.67 -9.25 -9.30
N ARG A 92 5.58 -9.76 -8.45
CA ARG A 92 6.35 -10.98 -8.72
C ARG A 92 5.49 -12.24 -8.80
N HIS A 93 4.41 -12.33 -8.04
CA HIS A 93 3.56 -13.52 -7.95
C HIS A 93 2.23 -13.39 -8.68
N ALA A 94 1.89 -12.21 -9.22
CA ALA A 94 0.68 -12.01 -9.99
C ALA A 94 0.78 -12.65 -11.38
N SER A 95 -0.30 -13.29 -11.84
CA SER A 95 -0.41 -13.72 -13.25
C SER A 95 -0.54 -12.53 -14.21
N CYS A 96 -1.18 -11.46 -13.75
CA CYS A 96 -1.50 -10.27 -14.54
C CYS A 96 -1.03 -8.97 -13.85
N PRO A 97 0.29 -8.77 -13.63
CA PRO A 97 0.82 -7.62 -12.89
C PRO A 97 0.48 -6.26 -13.52
N GLU A 98 0.30 -6.18 -14.84
CA GLU A 98 -0.07 -4.93 -15.54
C GLU A 98 -1.56 -4.60 -15.36
N ASN A 99 -2.37 -5.51 -14.81
CA ASN A 99 -3.78 -5.30 -14.48
C ASN A 99 -3.99 -4.90 -13.00
N ILE A 100 -2.92 -4.68 -12.24
CA ILE A 100 -3.01 -4.26 -10.84
C ILE A 100 -2.87 -2.74 -10.77
N PHE A 101 -3.81 -2.09 -10.10
CA PHE A 101 -3.76 -0.66 -9.82
C PHE A 101 -3.58 -0.41 -8.32
N PHE A 102 -2.52 0.31 -7.95
CA PHE A 102 -2.24 0.63 -6.56
C PHE A 102 -2.79 2.01 -6.16
N HIS A 103 -3.56 2.05 -5.08
CA HIS A 103 -4.01 3.26 -4.40
C HIS A 103 -3.17 3.46 -3.15
N PHE A 104 -2.24 4.40 -3.21
CA PHE A 104 -1.40 4.75 -2.06
C PHE A 104 -1.98 5.93 -1.31
N VAL A 105 -2.01 5.86 0.01
CA VAL A 105 -2.49 6.96 0.85
C VAL A 105 -1.34 7.47 1.71
N ALA A 106 -1.04 8.77 1.62
CA ALA A 106 0.07 9.41 2.33
C ALA A 106 -0.40 10.68 3.03
N ASP A 107 0.10 10.98 4.22
CA ASP A 107 -0.29 12.15 5.02
C ASP A 107 0.65 13.34 4.74
N PRO A 108 0.17 14.43 4.10
CA PRO A 108 0.99 15.62 3.85
C PRO A 108 1.47 16.31 5.14
N ALA A 109 0.75 16.16 6.26
CA ALA A 109 1.10 16.82 7.50
C ALA A 109 2.40 16.25 8.11
N SER A 110 2.68 14.96 7.88
CA SER A 110 3.95 14.33 8.26
C SER A 110 5.14 14.93 7.49
N SER A 111 4.90 15.39 6.26
CA SER A 111 5.88 16.05 5.41
C SER A 111 6.13 17.50 5.83
N ALA A 112 5.08 18.24 6.22
CA ALA A 112 5.20 19.59 6.75
C ALA A 112 6.04 19.66 8.04
N ALA A 113 6.05 18.57 8.83
CA ALA A 113 6.92 18.43 10.00
C ALA A 113 8.38 18.06 9.66
N GLY A 114 8.74 17.97 8.37
CA GLY A 114 10.10 17.64 7.90
C GLY A 114 10.49 16.17 8.06
N SER A 115 9.55 15.29 8.40
CA SER A 115 9.81 13.91 8.81
C SER A 115 9.48 12.83 7.77
N SER A 116 8.82 13.22 6.67
CA SER A 116 8.34 12.29 5.64
C SER A 116 8.28 12.95 4.26
N PRO A 117 8.48 12.21 3.16
CA PRO A 117 8.19 12.72 1.81
C PRO A 117 6.73 13.17 1.66
N THR A 118 6.48 14.16 0.82
CA THR A 118 5.14 14.54 0.36
C THR A 118 4.52 13.45 -0.54
N PRO A 119 3.19 13.46 -0.76
CA PRO A 119 2.56 12.53 -1.71
C PRO A 119 3.21 12.53 -3.11
N ASP A 120 3.61 13.71 -3.62
CA ASP A 120 4.25 13.85 -4.94
C ASP A 120 5.70 13.33 -4.94
N GLU A 121 6.43 13.54 -3.85
CA GLU A 121 7.77 12.96 -3.67
C GLU A 121 7.69 11.43 -3.57
N PHE A 122 6.74 10.89 -2.79
CA PHE A 122 6.47 9.45 -2.77
C PHE A 122 6.15 8.92 -4.16
N ALA A 123 5.31 9.62 -4.93
CA ALA A 123 5.00 9.23 -6.31
C ALA A 123 6.25 9.24 -7.20
N THR A 124 7.12 10.24 -7.06
CA THR A 124 8.38 10.33 -7.81
C THR A 124 9.32 9.18 -7.46
N ILE A 125 9.47 8.89 -6.17
CA ILE A 125 10.28 7.77 -5.68
C ILE A 125 9.71 6.45 -6.21
N LEU A 126 8.41 6.21 -6.08
CA LEU A 126 7.76 4.99 -6.56
C LEU A 126 7.91 4.81 -8.08
N ARG A 127 7.80 5.87 -8.89
CA ARG A 127 8.07 5.79 -10.34
C ARG A 127 9.51 5.38 -10.64
N SER A 128 10.47 5.82 -9.83
CA SER A 128 11.88 5.42 -10.00
C SER A 128 12.14 3.96 -9.61
N ILE A 129 11.37 3.41 -8.66
CA ILE A 129 11.51 2.02 -8.22
C ILE A 129 10.71 1.08 -9.14
N PHE A 130 9.51 1.48 -9.55
CA PHE A 130 8.60 0.68 -10.38
C PHE A 130 8.11 1.47 -11.60
N PRO A 131 8.91 1.59 -12.67
CA PRO A 131 8.57 2.43 -13.83
C PRO A 131 7.28 2.04 -14.56
N SER A 132 6.88 0.76 -14.48
CA SER A 132 5.68 0.22 -15.14
C SER A 132 4.46 0.14 -14.21
N LEU A 133 4.56 0.57 -12.95
CA LEU A 133 3.47 0.46 -11.98
C LEU A 133 2.32 1.41 -12.32
N ALA A 134 1.11 0.88 -12.40
CA ALA A 134 -0.10 1.70 -12.42
C ALA A 134 -0.49 2.04 -10.98
N PHE A 135 -0.45 3.32 -10.63
CA PHE A 135 -0.80 3.77 -9.28
C PHE A 135 -1.24 5.23 -9.22
N LYS A 136 -1.85 5.60 -8.09
CA LYS A 136 -2.12 6.98 -7.68
C LYS A 136 -1.81 7.13 -6.19
N VAL A 137 -1.17 8.24 -5.81
CA VAL A 137 -0.94 8.61 -4.41
C VAL A 137 -1.96 9.68 -4.03
N TYR A 138 -2.75 9.41 -3.00
CA TYR A 138 -3.81 10.26 -2.52
C TYR A 138 -3.35 10.94 -1.21
N PRO A 139 -3.50 12.28 -1.10
CA PRO A 139 -3.23 12.98 0.14
C PRO A 139 -4.32 12.65 1.16
N PHE A 140 -3.91 12.23 2.35
CA PHE A 140 -4.79 12.05 3.50
C PHE A 140 -4.65 13.24 4.42
N ASN A 141 -5.62 14.17 4.36
CA ASN A 141 -5.64 15.31 5.27
C ASN A 141 -6.12 14.87 6.66
N SER A 142 -5.20 14.26 7.41
CA SER A 142 -5.48 13.70 8.73
C SER A 142 -5.81 14.76 9.79
N SER A 143 -5.34 15.98 9.56
CA SER A 143 -5.42 17.11 10.48
C SER A 143 -6.85 17.51 10.83
N ASP A 144 -7.74 17.49 9.83
CA ASP A 144 -9.10 18.00 9.98
C ASP A 144 -10.09 16.91 10.39
N ARG A 145 -9.90 15.68 9.92
CA ARG A 145 -10.88 14.60 10.09
C ARG A 145 -10.57 13.63 11.23
N VAL A 146 -9.29 13.37 11.50
CA VAL A 146 -8.90 12.23 12.35
C VAL A 146 -8.18 12.66 13.62
N LYS A 147 -7.26 13.64 13.57
CA LYS A 147 -6.44 14.01 14.73
C LYS A 147 -7.26 14.33 15.97
N ASN A 148 -8.41 14.99 15.82
CA ASN A 148 -9.30 15.33 16.93
C ASN A 148 -10.09 14.15 17.51
N LEU A 149 -10.10 13.01 16.80
CA LEU A 149 -10.78 11.78 17.20
C LEU A 149 -9.81 10.74 17.78
N ILE A 150 -8.50 10.86 17.51
CA ILE A 150 -7.51 9.93 18.05
C ILE A 150 -7.35 10.17 19.54
N SER A 151 -7.58 9.11 20.30
CA SER A 151 -7.28 9.06 21.72
C SER A 151 -5.96 8.32 21.91
N SER A 152 -5.08 8.85 22.76
CA SER A 152 -3.78 8.22 23.04
C SER A 152 -3.92 6.73 23.36
N SER A 153 -3.22 5.89 22.60
CA SER A 153 -3.12 4.45 22.83
C SER A 153 -2.00 4.13 23.81
N ILE A 154 -2.03 2.93 24.41
CA ILE A 154 -0.88 2.36 25.15
C ILE A 154 0.41 2.38 24.30
N ARG A 155 0.28 2.35 22.98
CA ARG A 155 1.41 2.48 22.05
C ARG A 155 1.29 3.80 21.28
N GLN A 156 2.16 4.75 21.55
CA GLN A 156 2.22 6.04 20.84
C GLN A 156 2.30 5.88 19.31
N ALA A 157 2.97 4.83 18.80
CA ALA A 157 3.03 4.51 17.37
C ALA A 157 1.65 4.20 16.73
N LEU A 158 0.64 3.86 17.54
CA LEU A 158 -0.74 3.64 17.09
C LEU A 158 -1.54 4.95 16.96
N ASP A 159 -1.00 6.05 17.47
CA ASP A 159 -1.61 7.38 17.38
C ASP A 159 -1.28 8.06 16.03
N ASN A 160 -0.45 7.43 15.19
CA ASN A 160 -0.22 7.91 13.82
C ASN A 160 -1.56 7.90 13.06
N PRO A 161 -2.04 9.06 12.56
CA PRO A 161 -3.31 9.13 11.84
C PRO A 161 -3.37 8.23 10.60
N LEU A 162 -2.25 7.93 9.96
CA LEU A 162 -2.21 6.98 8.83
C LEU A 162 -2.74 5.59 9.20
N ASN A 163 -2.67 5.17 10.47
CA ASN A 163 -3.27 3.91 10.92
C ASN A 163 -4.81 3.88 10.78
N TYR A 164 -5.44 5.03 10.61
CA TYR A 164 -6.88 5.19 10.44
C TYR A 164 -7.28 5.45 8.98
N ALA A 165 -6.31 5.69 8.08
CA ALA A 165 -6.58 6.00 6.67
C ALA A 165 -7.47 4.96 5.97
N ARG A 166 -7.36 3.67 6.36
CA ARG A 166 -8.22 2.58 5.88
C ARG A 166 -9.72 2.82 6.10
N SER A 167 -10.10 3.57 7.12
CA SER A 167 -11.50 3.93 7.38
C SER A 167 -12.07 4.90 6.35
N TYR A 168 -11.21 5.59 5.60
CA TYR A 168 -11.55 6.70 4.71
C TYR A 168 -11.33 6.39 3.22
N LEU A 169 -10.98 5.14 2.88
CA LEU A 169 -10.66 4.76 1.50
C LEU A 169 -11.83 5.01 0.55
N ALA A 170 -13.06 4.81 1.03
CA ALA A 170 -14.26 5.02 0.24
C ALA A 170 -14.45 6.48 -0.20
N GLU A 171 -14.03 7.43 0.64
CA GLU A 171 -14.09 8.87 0.38
C GLU A 171 -12.87 9.38 -0.40
N ILE A 172 -11.71 8.76 -0.18
CA ILE A 172 -10.43 9.19 -0.78
C ILE A 172 -10.28 8.68 -2.22
N ILE A 173 -10.64 7.41 -2.46
CA ILE A 173 -10.45 6.77 -3.76
C ILE A 173 -11.57 7.18 -4.73
N ASP A 174 -11.20 7.30 -6.01
CA ASP A 174 -12.08 7.69 -7.11
C ASP A 174 -13.45 6.96 -7.05
N PRO A 175 -14.58 7.66 -7.19
CA PRO A 175 -15.92 7.09 -6.99
C PRO A 175 -16.25 5.87 -7.86
N CYS A 176 -15.65 5.75 -9.05
CA CYS A 176 -15.84 4.62 -9.94
C CYS A 176 -15.26 3.30 -9.40
N VAL A 177 -14.31 3.36 -8.45
CA VAL A 177 -13.71 2.18 -7.83
C VAL A 177 -14.66 1.71 -6.73
N SER A 178 -15.29 0.57 -6.98
CA SER A 178 -16.29 -0.03 -6.08
C SER A 178 -15.70 -1.00 -5.06
N ARG A 179 -14.43 -1.38 -5.23
CA ARG A 179 -13.80 -2.45 -4.44
C ARG A 179 -12.29 -2.28 -4.38
N VAL A 180 -11.69 -2.64 -3.23
CA VAL A 180 -10.24 -2.68 -3.05
C VAL A 180 -9.83 -3.88 -2.18
N ILE A 181 -8.59 -4.34 -2.34
CA ILE A 181 -7.87 -5.12 -1.32
C ILE A 181 -7.01 -4.14 -0.54
N TYR A 182 -7.31 -3.94 0.73
CA TYR A 182 -6.44 -3.18 1.63
C TYR A 182 -5.36 -4.10 2.21
N LEU A 183 -4.10 -3.65 2.12
CA LEU A 183 -2.92 -4.35 2.62
C LEU A 183 -2.05 -3.40 3.46
N ASP A 184 -1.63 -3.86 4.65
CA ASP A 184 -0.60 -3.19 5.45
C ASP A 184 0.77 -3.29 4.78
N SER A 185 1.71 -2.44 5.20
CA SER A 185 3.04 -2.28 4.59
C SER A 185 4.04 -3.38 4.94
N ASP A 186 3.73 -4.25 5.89
CA ASP A 186 4.62 -5.28 6.42
C ASP A 186 4.19 -6.71 6.04
N ILE A 187 3.75 -6.84 4.79
CA ILE A 187 3.29 -8.09 4.18
C ILE A 187 4.18 -8.55 3.03
N ILE A 188 4.13 -9.85 2.73
CA ILE A 188 4.64 -10.45 1.51
C ILE A 188 3.56 -11.37 0.95
N VAL A 189 3.17 -11.13 -0.31
CA VAL A 189 2.28 -12.02 -1.05
C VAL A 189 3.11 -13.05 -1.80
N VAL A 190 2.77 -14.33 -1.65
CA VAL A 190 3.46 -15.48 -2.27
C VAL A 190 2.54 -16.31 -3.17
N ASP A 191 1.36 -15.79 -3.47
CA ASP A 191 0.36 -16.39 -4.36
C ASP A 191 -0.26 -15.31 -5.27
N ASP A 192 -1.06 -15.72 -6.25
CA ASP A 192 -1.69 -14.78 -7.17
C ASP A 192 -2.78 -13.95 -6.48
N ILE A 193 -2.56 -12.64 -6.38
CA ILE A 193 -3.48 -11.68 -5.74
C ILE A 193 -4.87 -11.67 -6.39
N GLN A 194 -4.98 -12.09 -7.66
CA GLN A 194 -6.25 -12.25 -8.36
C GLN A 194 -7.19 -13.21 -7.60
N LYS A 195 -6.65 -14.25 -6.95
CA LYS A 195 -7.42 -15.22 -6.17
C LYS A 195 -8.10 -14.56 -4.95
N LEU A 196 -7.39 -13.67 -4.26
CA LEU A 196 -7.97 -12.87 -3.19
C LEU A 196 -9.02 -11.90 -3.76
N TRP A 197 -8.68 -11.19 -4.83
CA TRP A 197 -9.59 -10.25 -5.51
C TRP A 197 -10.92 -10.89 -5.88
N SER A 198 -10.91 -12.12 -6.40
CA SER A 198 -12.10 -12.85 -6.86
C SER A 198 -13.00 -13.38 -5.74
N THR A 199 -12.63 -13.24 -4.47
CA THR A 199 -13.46 -13.73 -3.35
C THR A 199 -14.79 -12.97 -3.25
N ALA A 200 -15.92 -13.64 -3.46
CA ALA A 200 -17.22 -12.96 -3.44
C ALA A 200 -17.65 -12.58 -2.01
N LEU A 201 -17.97 -11.31 -1.77
CA LEU A 201 -18.56 -10.86 -0.50
C LEU A 201 -20.08 -11.09 -0.54
N THR A 202 -20.53 -12.14 0.16
CA THR A 202 -21.93 -12.58 0.13
C THR A 202 -22.85 -11.74 1.02
N GLY A 203 -24.10 -11.57 0.61
CA GLY A 203 -25.13 -10.87 1.40
C GLY A 203 -24.79 -9.40 1.65
N SER A 204 -25.09 -8.91 2.86
CA SER A 204 -24.84 -7.54 3.31
C SER A 204 -23.39 -7.27 3.73
N ARG A 205 -22.50 -8.26 3.63
CA ARG A 205 -21.09 -8.14 4.06
C ARG A 205 -20.37 -7.09 3.22
N VAL A 206 -19.71 -6.16 3.91
CA VAL A 206 -18.99 -5.02 3.32
C VAL A 206 -17.48 -5.26 3.30
N ILE A 207 -16.99 -6.05 4.24
CA ILE A 207 -15.59 -6.48 4.26
C ILE A 207 -15.48 -8.00 4.32
N GLY A 208 -14.37 -8.50 3.80
CA GLY A 208 -13.93 -9.89 3.98
C GLY A 208 -12.50 -9.92 4.50
N ALA A 209 -12.23 -10.81 5.46
CA ALA A 209 -10.92 -11.00 6.06
C ALA A 209 -10.82 -12.40 6.70
N PRO A 210 -9.61 -12.95 6.90
CA PRO A 210 -9.39 -14.09 7.76
C PRO A 210 -9.89 -13.85 9.19
N GLN A 211 -10.58 -14.83 9.78
CA GLN A 211 -11.26 -14.71 11.06
C GLN A 211 -10.71 -15.69 12.09
N TYR A 212 -10.45 -15.19 13.29
CA TYR A 212 -9.92 -15.95 14.42
C TYR A 212 -10.93 -15.91 15.57
N CYS A 213 -11.84 -16.88 15.57
CA CYS A 213 -12.99 -16.90 16.49
C CYS A 213 -12.65 -17.34 17.92
N HIS A 214 -11.41 -17.77 18.18
CA HIS A 214 -10.94 -18.15 19.52
C HIS A 214 -10.44 -16.95 20.35
N ALA A 215 -10.44 -15.73 19.78
CA ALA A 215 -10.00 -14.54 20.47
C ALA A 215 -10.97 -14.16 21.62
N ASN A 216 -10.42 -13.86 22.79
CA ASN A 216 -11.20 -13.36 23.91
C ASN A 216 -11.47 -11.85 23.73
N PHE A 217 -12.68 -11.50 23.28
CA PHE A 217 -13.10 -10.11 23.02
C PHE A 217 -13.04 -9.21 24.26
N THR A 218 -13.15 -9.76 25.47
CA THR A 218 -13.03 -9.00 26.72
C THR A 218 -11.65 -8.33 26.85
N LYS A 219 -10.62 -8.83 26.14
CA LYS A 219 -9.28 -8.22 26.12
C LYS A 219 -9.13 -7.00 25.20
N TYR A 220 -10.12 -6.74 24.33
CA TYR A 220 -10.06 -5.64 23.36
C TYR A 220 -10.82 -4.38 23.82
N PHE A 221 -11.63 -4.50 24.86
CA PHE A 221 -12.47 -3.43 25.40
C PHE A 221 -12.34 -3.37 26.93
N THR A 222 -12.38 -2.17 27.49
CA THR A 222 -12.24 -1.94 28.94
C THR A 222 -13.51 -2.37 29.70
N ASN A 223 -13.41 -2.47 31.03
CA ASN A 223 -14.59 -2.74 31.86
C ASN A 223 -15.72 -1.71 31.62
N GLN A 224 -15.36 -0.44 31.36
CA GLN A 224 -16.31 0.63 31.07
C GLN A 224 -17.20 0.33 29.85
N PHE A 225 -16.65 -0.36 28.83
CA PHE A 225 -17.44 -0.82 27.69
C PHE A 225 -18.48 -1.86 28.10
N TRP A 226 -18.05 -2.87 28.86
CA TRP A 226 -18.88 -4.04 29.16
C TRP A 226 -20.01 -3.75 30.15
N VAL A 227 -19.76 -2.89 31.14
CA VAL A 227 -20.78 -2.52 32.15
C VAL A 227 -21.89 -1.63 31.59
N ARG A 228 -21.67 -0.95 30.45
CA ARG A 228 -22.67 -0.09 29.82
C ARG A 228 -23.50 -0.88 28.80
N PRO A 229 -24.80 -1.14 29.06
CA PRO A 229 -25.64 -1.94 28.16
C PRO A 229 -25.77 -1.33 26.77
N ASP A 230 -25.73 0.01 26.66
CA ASP A 230 -25.78 0.70 25.38
C ASP A 230 -24.58 0.44 24.46
N PHE A 231 -23.44 0.07 25.03
CA PHE A 231 -22.24 -0.27 24.28
C PHE A 231 -22.17 -1.77 24.01
N SER A 232 -22.30 -2.59 25.05
CA SER A 232 -22.19 -4.05 24.94
C SER A 232 -23.31 -4.68 24.09
N LYS A 233 -24.48 -4.02 23.97
CA LYS A 233 -25.55 -4.48 23.05
C LYS A 233 -25.11 -4.56 21.58
N THR A 234 -24.03 -3.88 21.19
CA THR A 234 -23.45 -3.94 19.82
C THR A 234 -23.12 -5.36 19.37
N PHE A 235 -22.76 -6.24 20.32
CA PHE A 235 -22.44 -7.64 20.05
C PHE A 235 -23.61 -8.60 20.35
N ARG A 236 -24.76 -8.11 20.82
CA ARG A 236 -25.91 -8.95 21.17
C ARG A 236 -26.42 -9.68 19.93
N GLY A 237 -26.61 -10.99 20.04
CA GLY A 237 -27.06 -11.84 18.93
C GLY A 237 -26.02 -12.08 17.83
N LYS A 238 -24.80 -11.54 17.97
CA LYS A 238 -23.69 -11.74 17.05
C LYS A 238 -22.70 -12.75 17.63
N LYS A 239 -21.94 -13.39 16.73
CA LYS A 239 -20.77 -14.20 17.08
C LYS A 239 -19.51 -13.49 16.55
N PRO A 240 -19.01 -12.46 17.25
CA PRO A 240 -17.88 -11.70 16.74
C PRO A 240 -16.61 -12.54 16.79
N CYS A 241 -15.84 -12.55 15.69
CA CYS A 241 -14.52 -13.15 15.61
C CYS A 241 -13.49 -12.03 15.41
N TYR A 242 -12.29 -12.21 15.97
CA TYR A 242 -11.21 -11.28 15.71
C TYR A 242 -10.85 -11.39 14.24
N PHE A 243 -10.54 -10.26 13.62
CA PHE A 243 -9.91 -10.22 12.31
C PHE A 243 -8.84 -9.13 12.36
N ASN A 244 -7.77 -9.36 11.63
CA ASN A 244 -6.72 -8.37 11.48
C ASN A 244 -7.15 -7.36 10.40
N THR A 245 -7.01 -6.07 10.68
CA THR A 245 -7.43 -4.99 9.78
C THR A 245 -6.37 -4.62 8.73
N GLY A 246 -5.27 -5.34 8.69
CA GLY A 246 -4.16 -5.17 7.74
C GLY A 246 -4.26 -6.00 6.47
N VAL A 247 -5.24 -6.90 6.38
CA VAL A 247 -5.57 -7.63 5.14
C VAL A 247 -7.08 -7.73 5.03
N MET A 248 -7.68 -6.95 4.13
CA MET A 248 -9.13 -6.91 3.96
C MET A 248 -9.50 -6.73 2.49
N ILE A 249 -10.56 -7.41 2.07
CA ILE A 249 -11.33 -7.01 0.90
C ILE A 249 -12.39 -6.02 1.38
N MET A 250 -12.53 -4.90 0.70
CA MET A 250 -13.50 -3.86 1.02
C MET A 250 -14.36 -3.55 -0.19
N ASP A 251 -15.68 -3.67 -0.03
CA ASP A 251 -16.67 -3.19 -0.99
C ASP A 251 -16.94 -1.71 -0.69
N LEU A 252 -16.27 -0.82 -1.44
CA LEU A 252 -16.34 0.62 -1.26
C LEU A 252 -17.73 1.16 -1.60
N ASP A 253 -18.47 0.50 -2.49
CA ASP A 253 -19.83 0.92 -2.83
C ASP A 253 -20.81 0.67 -1.68
N LYS A 254 -20.79 -0.54 -1.10
CA LYS A 254 -21.55 -0.83 0.12
C LYS A 254 -21.04 0.03 1.29
N TRP A 255 -19.74 0.31 1.35
CA TRP A 255 -19.14 1.18 2.37
C TRP A 255 -19.73 2.59 2.32
N ARG A 256 -19.76 3.23 1.14
CA ARG A 256 -20.35 4.57 0.93
C ARG A 256 -21.85 4.57 1.24
N ARG A 257 -22.61 3.62 0.66
CA ARG A 257 -24.07 3.56 0.88
C ARG A 257 -24.46 3.34 2.34
N GLY A 258 -23.62 2.62 3.09
CA GLY A 258 -23.88 2.30 4.49
C GLY A 258 -23.27 3.27 5.49
N ASP A 259 -22.60 4.34 5.05
CA ASP A 259 -21.87 5.30 5.88
C ASP A 259 -21.01 4.61 6.96
N PHE A 260 -20.16 3.67 6.51
CA PHE A 260 -19.33 2.91 7.44
C PHE A 260 -18.21 3.75 8.05
N THR A 261 -17.76 4.79 7.34
CA THR A 261 -16.84 5.80 7.86
C THR A 261 -17.44 6.54 9.05
N GLY A 262 -18.65 7.10 8.91
CA GLY A 262 -19.34 7.79 10.02
C GLY A 262 -19.63 6.85 11.20
N LYS A 263 -19.95 5.58 10.96
CA LYS A 263 -20.10 4.57 12.02
C LYS A 263 -18.80 4.32 12.80
N ILE A 264 -17.66 4.29 12.11
CA ILE A 264 -16.35 4.15 12.74
C ILE A 264 -16.01 5.41 13.56
N GLU A 265 -16.20 6.60 12.97
CA GLU A 265 -15.95 7.89 13.64
C GLU A 265 -16.77 8.01 14.93
N LYS A 266 -18.05 7.64 14.90
CA LYS A 266 -18.90 7.62 16.10
C LYS A 266 -18.30 6.80 17.25
N TRP A 267 -17.68 5.66 16.96
CA TRP A 267 -17.01 4.86 18.00
C TRP A 267 -15.70 5.50 18.48
N MET A 268 -15.00 6.21 17.60
CA MET A 268 -13.81 6.98 17.95
C MET A 268 -14.16 8.18 18.85
N GLU A 269 -15.29 8.84 18.61
CA GLU A 269 -15.83 9.89 19.49
C GLU A 269 -16.18 9.34 20.88
N ILE A 270 -16.91 8.23 20.94
CA ILE A 270 -17.23 7.55 22.21
C ILE A 270 -15.95 7.16 22.96
N GLN A 271 -14.93 6.68 22.24
CA GLN A 271 -13.64 6.37 22.83
C GLN A 271 -12.97 7.61 23.46
N ARG A 272 -13.00 8.75 22.76
CA ARG A 272 -12.40 10.00 23.25
C ARG A 272 -13.01 10.45 24.58
N GLU A 273 -14.30 10.24 24.75
CA GLU A 273 -15.04 10.66 25.94
C GLU A 273 -14.99 9.63 27.07
N THR A 274 -15.13 8.34 26.76
CA THR A 274 -15.37 7.28 27.77
C THR A 274 -14.20 6.30 27.95
N ARG A 275 -13.22 6.27 27.04
CA ARG A 275 -12.07 5.35 27.06
C ARG A 275 -12.50 3.86 27.18
N ILE A 276 -13.22 3.40 26.17
CA ILE A 276 -13.79 2.05 26.05
C ILE A 276 -12.81 0.98 25.53
N TYR A 277 -11.63 1.36 25.05
CA TYR A 277 -10.53 0.46 24.66
C TYR A 277 -9.16 1.14 24.79
N GLU A 278 -8.08 0.37 24.69
CA GLU A 278 -6.69 0.86 24.84
C GLU A 278 -5.82 0.68 23.58
N LEU A 279 -6.35 -0.04 22.59
CA LEU A 279 -5.70 -0.30 21.30
C LEU A 279 -5.89 0.88 20.33
N GLY A 280 -5.18 0.84 19.19
CA GLY A 280 -5.25 1.83 18.11
C GLY A 280 -6.50 1.74 17.25
N SER A 281 -6.35 1.67 15.93
CA SER A 281 -7.49 1.72 14.99
C SER A 281 -8.31 0.42 14.86
N LEU A 282 -7.94 -0.67 15.54
CA LEU A 282 -8.63 -1.96 15.45
C LEU A 282 -10.02 -1.99 16.12
N PRO A 283 -10.21 -1.55 17.39
CA PRO A 283 -11.49 -1.73 18.08
C PRO A 283 -12.70 -1.09 17.38
N PRO A 284 -12.62 0.10 16.75
CA PRO A 284 -13.74 0.62 15.95
C PRO A 284 -14.18 -0.33 14.84
N PHE A 285 -13.25 -1.00 14.16
CA PHE A 285 -13.57 -2.01 13.15
C PHE A 285 -14.26 -3.23 13.78
N LEU A 286 -13.80 -3.69 14.95
CA LEU A 286 -14.46 -4.79 15.67
C LEU A 286 -15.89 -4.43 16.09
N LEU A 287 -16.13 -3.19 16.50
CA LEU A 287 -17.45 -2.69 16.90
C LEU A 287 -18.42 -2.59 15.70
N VAL A 288 -17.92 -2.16 14.55
CA VAL A 288 -18.74 -1.98 13.34
C VAL A 288 -18.98 -3.30 12.61
N PHE A 289 -17.95 -4.15 12.47
CA PHE A 289 -17.99 -5.34 11.61
C PHE A 289 -17.96 -6.66 12.37
N GLY A 290 -17.78 -6.67 13.70
CA GLY A 290 -17.74 -7.90 14.49
C GLY A 290 -19.01 -8.74 14.30
N GLY A 291 -18.86 -9.95 13.74
CA GLY A 291 -19.95 -10.86 13.38
C GLY A 291 -20.49 -10.67 11.96
N GLU A 292 -20.06 -9.62 11.27
CA GLU A 292 -20.48 -9.19 9.92
C GLU A 292 -19.33 -9.14 8.91
N VAL A 293 -18.24 -9.87 9.14
CA VAL A 293 -17.13 -10.04 8.19
C VAL A 293 -17.36 -11.30 7.36
N HIS A 294 -17.17 -11.25 6.05
CA HIS A 294 -17.12 -12.46 5.23
C HIS A 294 -15.81 -13.21 5.51
N ALA A 295 -15.92 -14.48 5.94
CA ALA A 295 -14.75 -15.28 6.26
C ALA A 295 -13.91 -15.57 5.00
N ILE A 296 -12.62 -15.26 5.05
CA ILE A 296 -11.64 -15.61 4.02
C ILE A 296 -10.72 -16.69 4.58
N ASP A 297 -10.23 -17.59 3.72
CA ASP A 297 -9.26 -18.64 4.10
C ASP A 297 -8.02 -18.04 4.78
N ASP A 298 -7.61 -18.64 5.90
CA ASP A 298 -6.52 -18.16 6.74
C ASP A 298 -5.16 -18.06 6.03
N ARG A 299 -4.97 -18.77 4.90
CA ARG A 299 -3.77 -18.65 4.05
C ARG A 299 -3.45 -17.22 3.63
N TRP A 300 -4.48 -16.36 3.57
CA TRP A 300 -4.35 -14.96 3.17
C TRP A 300 -3.85 -14.06 4.30
N ASN A 301 -3.57 -14.58 5.49
CA ASN A 301 -2.98 -13.78 6.54
C ASN A 301 -2.22 -14.61 7.58
N GLN A 302 -1.01 -15.03 7.21
CA GLN A 302 -0.07 -15.63 8.15
C GLN A 302 0.51 -14.56 9.09
N HIS A 303 -0.31 -14.12 10.03
CA HIS A 303 -0.07 -13.00 10.91
C HIS A 303 0.78 -13.36 12.14
N GLY A 304 1.32 -12.33 12.77
CA GLY A 304 2.08 -12.42 14.02
C GLY A 304 3.58 -12.65 13.82
N LEU A 305 4.09 -12.61 12.59
CA LEU A 305 5.52 -12.83 12.30
C LEU A 305 6.40 -11.70 12.89
N GLY A 306 5.81 -10.55 13.20
CA GLY A 306 6.45 -9.46 13.94
C GLY A 306 6.67 -9.74 15.43
N GLY A 307 6.24 -10.91 15.94
CA GLY A 307 6.40 -11.32 17.33
C GLY A 307 5.40 -10.68 18.29
N ASP A 308 5.44 -11.14 19.55
CA ASP A 308 4.57 -10.63 20.61
C ASP A 308 5.03 -9.25 21.13
N ASN A 309 4.11 -8.49 21.69
CA ASN A 309 4.38 -7.20 22.31
C ASN A 309 5.16 -7.33 23.64
N VAL A 310 5.11 -8.51 24.28
CA VAL A 310 5.65 -8.79 25.63
C VAL A 310 6.99 -9.56 25.58
N VAL A 311 7.16 -10.46 24.61
CA VAL A 311 8.37 -11.28 24.45
C VAL A 311 8.86 -11.14 23.02
N ASN A 312 10.11 -10.69 22.85
CA ASN A 312 10.78 -10.67 21.55
C ASN A 312 11.05 -12.12 21.11
N SER A 313 10.03 -12.74 20.52
CA SER A 313 10.02 -14.16 20.13
C SER A 313 9.83 -14.27 18.63
N CYS A 314 10.70 -15.05 17.99
CA CYS A 314 10.54 -15.44 16.60
C CYS A 314 9.42 -16.47 16.51
N ARG A 315 8.27 -16.06 15.97
CA ARG A 315 7.17 -17.00 15.69
C ARG A 315 7.44 -17.74 14.39
N SER A 316 7.14 -19.04 14.39
CA SER A 316 7.13 -19.85 13.17
C SER A 316 5.82 -19.64 12.40
N LEU A 317 5.79 -20.13 11.17
CA LEU A 317 4.56 -20.21 10.38
C LEU A 317 3.54 -21.12 11.10
N HIS A 318 2.28 -20.70 11.16
CA HIS A 318 1.16 -21.59 11.52
C HIS A 318 0.99 -22.69 10.45
N PRO A 319 0.50 -23.89 10.81
CA PRO A 319 0.27 -24.96 9.85
C PRO A 319 -0.74 -24.59 8.76
N GLY A 320 -0.57 -25.15 7.56
CA GLY A 320 -1.50 -24.97 6.44
C GLY A 320 -0.88 -24.25 5.23
N PRO A 321 -1.66 -24.06 4.17
CA PRO A 321 -1.22 -23.32 2.99
C PRO A 321 -0.97 -21.84 3.34
N VAL A 322 -0.02 -21.21 2.65
CA VAL A 322 0.33 -19.80 2.84
C VAL A 322 0.28 -19.08 1.50
N SER A 323 -0.55 -18.05 1.42
CA SER A 323 -0.63 -17.13 0.27
C SER A 323 -0.13 -15.72 0.62
N LEU A 324 -0.15 -15.34 1.90
CA LEU A 324 0.33 -14.06 2.38
C LEU A 324 0.97 -14.18 3.77
N LEU A 325 2.19 -13.66 3.90
CA LEU A 325 2.97 -13.54 5.14
C LEU A 325 2.81 -12.14 5.71
N HIS A 326 2.59 -12.00 7.03
CA HIS A 326 2.33 -10.70 7.65
C HIS A 326 3.10 -10.53 8.96
N TRP A 327 4.04 -9.56 8.97
CA TRP A 327 4.83 -9.15 10.13
C TRP A 327 4.07 -8.22 11.09
N SER A 328 2.78 -8.52 11.30
CA SER A 328 1.97 -7.84 12.28
C SER A 328 2.62 -8.00 13.66
N GLY A 329 2.83 -6.88 14.37
CA GLY A 329 3.58 -6.87 15.61
C GLY A 329 4.62 -5.74 15.64
N LYS A 330 5.55 -5.80 16.59
CA LYS A 330 6.60 -4.77 16.75
C LYS A 330 7.81 -5.03 15.85
N GLY A 331 8.24 -6.29 15.74
CA GLY A 331 9.40 -6.63 14.94
C GLY A 331 9.11 -6.48 13.46
N LYS A 332 10.02 -5.81 12.75
CA LYS A 332 9.95 -5.65 11.30
C LYS A 332 11.15 -6.36 10.66
N PRO A 333 10.94 -7.09 9.55
CA PRO A 333 11.99 -7.93 8.98
C PRO A 333 13.19 -7.10 8.54
N TRP A 334 12.98 -5.94 7.90
CA TRP A 334 14.08 -5.05 7.51
C TRP A 334 14.91 -4.54 8.68
N VAL A 335 14.28 -4.24 9.82
CA VAL A 335 14.98 -3.80 11.03
C VAL A 335 15.84 -4.94 11.58
N ARG A 336 15.24 -6.13 11.75
CA ARG A 336 15.94 -7.31 12.29
C ARG A 336 17.10 -7.77 11.40
N LEU A 337 16.93 -7.69 10.07
CA LEU A 337 17.98 -8.00 9.09
C LEU A 337 19.13 -7.00 9.19
N ASP A 338 18.84 -5.69 9.21
CA ASP A 338 19.86 -4.65 9.31
C ASP A 338 20.64 -4.73 10.64
N GLU A 339 19.95 -5.06 11.74
CA GLU A 339 20.55 -5.28 13.06
C GLU A 339 21.31 -6.62 13.18
N ARG A 340 21.30 -7.47 12.13
CA ARG A 340 21.90 -8.82 12.12
C ARG A 340 21.35 -9.76 13.20
N ARG A 341 20.07 -9.61 13.50
CA ARG A 341 19.30 -10.48 14.41
C ARG A 341 17.98 -10.92 13.76
N PRO A 342 18.04 -11.55 12.56
CA PRO A 342 16.85 -12.03 11.89
C PRO A 342 16.22 -13.19 12.64
N CYS A 343 14.89 -13.23 12.63
CA CYS A 343 14.16 -14.48 12.81
C CYS A 343 14.25 -15.31 11.52
N PRO A 344 14.17 -16.65 11.59
CA PRO A 344 14.20 -17.50 10.40
C PRO A 344 13.19 -17.08 9.32
N VAL A 345 12.00 -16.64 9.74
CA VAL A 345 10.95 -16.16 8.82
C VAL A 345 11.33 -14.88 8.09
N ASP A 346 12.21 -14.03 8.62
CA ASP A 346 12.60 -12.75 8.00
C ASP A 346 13.35 -12.97 6.67
N HIS A 347 13.99 -14.13 6.50
CA HIS A 347 14.59 -14.54 5.22
C HIS A 347 13.58 -14.84 4.11
N LEU A 348 12.28 -14.99 4.45
CA LEU A 348 11.21 -15.04 3.45
C LEU A 348 10.87 -13.64 2.90
N TRP A 349 11.16 -12.59 3.67
CA TRP A 349 10.98 -11.19 3.25
C TRP A 349 12.15 -10.68 2.42
N GLU A 350 13.37 -11.06 2.79
CA GLU A 350 14.63 -10.60 2.18
C GLU A 350 14.67 -10.62 0.63
N PRO A 351 14.17 -11.65 -0.08
CA PRO A 351 14.19 -11.68 -1.55
C PRO A 351 13.36 -10.59 -2.23
N HIS A 352 12.47 -9.93 -1.49
CA HIS A 352 11.60 -8.87 -2.00
C HIS A 352 12.14 -7.46 -1.71
N ASP A 353 13.21 -7.35 -0.92
CA ASP A 353 13.82 -6.08 -0.54
C ASP A 353 14.59 -5.43 -1.71
N LEU A 354 14.07 -4.31 -2.19
CA LEU A 354 14.73 -3.52 -3.23
C LEU A 354 15.66 -2.46 -2.64
N TYR A 355 15.75 -2.31 -1.32
CA TYR A 355 16.66 -1.35 -0.69
C TYR A 355 18.12 -1.72 -0.97
N ARG A 356 18.92 -0.72 -1.34
CA ARG A 356 20.36 -0.85 -1.60
C ARG A 356 21.08 -0.96 -0.27
N GLN A 357 21.48 -2.17 0.09
CA GLN A 357 22.40 -2.43 1.18
C GLN A 357 23.70 -1.62 0.95
N ARG A 358 24.05 -0.71 1.86
CA ARG A 358 25.33 0.01 1.80
C ARG A 358 26.45 -1.01 2.05
N GLY A 359 27.14 -1.40 0.97
CA GLY A 359 28.43 -2.10 1.05
C GLY A 359 28.39 -3.51 1.62
N HIS A 360 27.87 -4.47 0.84
CA HIS A 360 28.42 -5.82 0.86
C HIS A 360 28.97 -6.14 -0.52
N ASN A 361 30.23 -5.74 -0.75
CA ASN A 361 30.99 -6.24 -1.87
C ASN A 361 31.10 -7.77 -1.75
N GLY A 362 30.39 -8.46 -2.64
CA GLY A 362 30.74 -9.78 -3.17
C GLY A 362 30.95 -10.91 -2.16
N ARG A 363 29.86 -11.60 -1.78
CA ARG A 363 29.82 -13.07 -1.74
C ARG A 363 28.44 -13.53 -2.19
N ARG A 364 28.28 -13.72 -3.50
CA ARG A 364 27.24 -14.61 -4.02
C ARG A 364 27.53 -16.00 -3.45
N ALA A 365 26.72 -16.46 -2.51
CA ALA A 365 26.56 -17.89 -2.31
C ALA A 365 25.99 -18.44 -3.62
N ARG A 366 26.80 -19.21 -4.35
CA ARG A 366 26.29 -20.07 -5.41
C ARG A 366 25.53 -21.19 -4.72
N TRP A 367 24.25 -21.33 -5.04
CA TRP A 367 23.53 -22.57 -4.86
C TRP A 367 23.86 -23.48 -6.04
#